data_AF-A0A934K8S5-F1
#
_entry.id   AF-A0A934K8S5-F1
#
_cell.length_a   1.000
_cell.length_b   1.000
_cell.length_c   1.000
_cell.angle_alpha   90.00
_cell.angle_beta   90.00
_cell.angle_gamma   90.00
#
_symmetry.space_group_name_H-M   'P 1'
#
loop_
_entity.id
_entity.type
_entity.pdbx_description
1 polymer ?
#
loop_
_entity_poly.entity_id
_entity_poly.type
_entity_poly.pdbx_seq_one_letter_code
_entity_poly.pdbx_strand_id
1 'polypeptide(L)'
;MEALSAALAQFLAILARVGPLELVDVIVVAFILYQALRLVRGTQATQLIVGLVVLAILGLVATQFHLILLGWLFQNAASVLVITIVVLFQPELRRMLDVVGRRIGNLPRLSTYSSQQFNRSIAESIRSAERFSARRTGALIAFERDTGLADYASTGVRLNAELSAEVLQTIFFPNSPLHDGAVIVRGNTILAAGCLLPLADESVIHERLGTRHRAAIGLSLASDALLLVVSEETGGISVVENGNITRNLDADGLRARLTGSLQRSQPEGSGRPNLPNWRFLQTRFYR
;
A
#
# COMPACT_ATOMS: atom_id res chain seq x y z
N MET A 1 20.93 57.30 -8.57
CA MET A 1 19.57 57.91 -8.61
C MET A 1 18.86 57.66 -9.93
N GLU A 2 19.56 57.70 -11.07
CA GLU A 2 18.96 57.42 -12.40
C GLU A 2 18.39 56.00 -12.58
N ALA A 3 19.04 54.96 -12.07
CA ALA A 3 18.52 53.60 -12.17
C ALA A 3 17.21 53.40 -11.38
N LEU A 4 17.06 54.09 -10.24
CA LEU A 4 15.86 54.03 -9.41
C LEU A 4 14.71 54.82 -10.04
N SER A 5 15.00 56.01 -10.61
CA SER A 5 14.00 56.80 -11.33
C SER A 5 13.59 56.14 -12.65
N ALA A 6 14.50 55.47 -13.36
CA ALA A 6 14.19 54.69 -14.55
C ALA A 6 13.35 53.45 -14.22
N ALA A 7 13.66 52.73 -13.13
CA ALA A 7 12.84 51.61 -12.67
C ALA A 7 11.45 52.05 -12.21
N LEU A 8 11.35 53.17 -11.49
CA LEU A 8 10.07 53.77 -11.09
C LEU A 8 9.27 54.26 -12.30
N ALA A 9 9.91 54.88 -13.29
CA ALA A 9 9.25 55.31 -14.52
C ALA A 9 8.76 54.13 -15.36
N GLN A 10 9.54 53.03 -15.43
CA GLN A 10 9.11 51.79 -16.08
C GLN A 10 7.94 51.14 -15.32
N PHE A 11 8.00 51.09 -13.98
CA PHE A 11 6.91 50.56 -13.16
C PHE A 11 5.63 51.39 -13.27
N LEU A 12 5.75 52.72 -13.26
CA LEU A 12 4.63 53.65 -13.46
C LEU A 12 4.08 53.59 -14.88
N ALA A 13 4.92 53.38 -15.90
CA ALA A 13 4.48 53.19 -17.28
C ALA A 13 3.74 51.85 -17.49
N ILE A 14 4.11 50.82 -16.74
CA ILE A 14 3.39 49.55 -16.69
C ILE A 14 2.04 49.76 -15.99
N LEU A 15 2.00 50.44 -14.84
CA LEU A 15 0.76 50.79 -14.14
C LEU A 15 -0.18 51.66 -14.98
N ALA A 16 0.36 52.61 -15.75
CA ALA A 16 -0.42 53.51 -16.60
C ALA A 16 -1.00 52.83 -17.84
N ARG A 17 -0.50 51.64 -18.20
CA ARG A 17 -1.09 50.77 -19.24
C ARG A 17 -2.12 49.79 -18.67
N VAL A 18 -2.36 49.80 -17.36
CA VAL A 18 -3.30 48.88 -16.73
C VAL A 18 -4.74 49.23 -17.12
N GLY A 19 -5.31 48.46 -18.03
CA GLY A 19 -6.71 48.55 -18.41
C GLY A 19 -7.65 48.06 -17.29
N PRO A 20 -8.93 48.44 -17.31
CA PRO A 20 -9.92 47.94 -16.35
C PRO A 20 -10.03 46.41 -16.32
N LEU A 21 -9.76 45.76 -17.46
CA LEU A 21 -9.76 44.30 -17.60
C LEU A 21 -8.60 43.65 -16.82
N GLU A 22 -7.45 44.30 -16.75
CA GLU A 22 -6.26 43.80 -16.06
C GLU A 22 -6.40 43.95 -14.53
N LEU A 23 -7.13 44.95 -14.07
CA LEU A 23 -7.50 45.07 -12.65
C LEU A 23 -8.45 43.94 -12.22
N VAL A 24 -9.44 43.62 -13.05
CA VAL A 24 -10.35 42.49 -12.82
C VAL A 24 -9.58 41.18 -12.81
N ASP A 25 -8.61 41.01 -13.71
CA ASP A 25 -7.74 39.83 -13.78
C ASP A 25 -7.00 39.58 -12.45
N VAL A 26 -6.32 40.61 -11.92
CA VAL A 26 -5.57 40.50 -10.65
C VAL A 26 -6.47 40.08 -9.48
N ILE A 27 -7.68 40.64 -9.40
CA ILE A 27 -8.64 40.33 -8.34
C ILE A 27 -9.13 38.88 -8.45
N VAL A 28 -9.46 38.43 -9.66
CA VAL A 28 -9.91 37.06 -9.90
C VAL A 28 -8.82 36.05 -9.55
N VAL A 29 -7.58 36.30 -10.00
CA VAL A 29 -6.43 35.43 -9.69
C VAL A 29 -6.20 35.35 -8.18
N ALA A 30 -6.19 36.48 -7.47
CA ALA A 30 -5.99 36.51 -6.03
C ALA A 30 -7.08 35.73 -5.27
N PHE A 31 -8.34 35.85 -5.69
CA PHE A 31 -9.45 35.12 -5.08
C PHE A 31 -9.33 33.61 -5.27
N ILE A 32 -9.00 33.15 -6.48
CA ILE A 32 -8.86 31.72 -6.75
C ILE A 32 -7.65 31.15 -6.00
N LEU A 33 -6.55 31.88 -5.92
CA LEU A 33 -5.35 31.47 -5.18
C LEU A 33 -5.63 31.33 -3.67
N TYR A 34 -6.40 32.26 -3.10
CA TYR A 34 -6.88 32.17 -1.72
C TYR A 34 -7.75 30.93 -1.48
N GLN A 35 -8.69 30.64 -2.38
CA GLN A 35 -9.55 29.47 -2.27
C GLN A 35 -8.75 28.16 -2.43
N ALA A 36 -7.76 28.13 -3.32
CA ALA A 36 -6.85 27.00 -3.49
C ALA A 36 -6.09 26.71 -2.19
N LEU A 37 -5.52 27.73 -1.53
CA LEU A 37 -4.82 27.58 -0.25
C LEU A 37 -5.74 27.04 0.86
N ARG A 38 -7.03 27.41 0.86
CA ARG A 38 -8.02 26.95 1.84
C ARG A 38 -8.38 25.46 1.69
N LEU A 39 -8.34 24.95 0.46
CA LEU A 39 -8.74 23.58 0.09
C LEU A 39 -7.69 22.51 0.46
N VAL A 40 -6.47 22.91 0.84
CA VAL A 40 -5.36 22.00 1.18
C VAL A 40 -5.53 21.36 2.59
N ARG A 41 -6.71 21.36 3.22
CA ARG A 41 -6.92 20.70 4.53
C ARG A 41 -7.56 19.32 4.37
N GLY A 42 -6.78 18.26 4.65
CA GLY A 42 -7.26 16.88 4.76
C GLY A 42 -6.64 15.94 3.74
N THR A 43 -5.70 15.10 4.19
CA THR A 43 -5.00 14.00 3.46
C THR A 43 -4.09 14.41 2.29
N GLN A 44 -2.84 13.94 2.28
CA GLN A 44 -1.82 14.29 1.28
C GLN A 44 -2.24 13.96 -0.17
N ALA A 45 -2.84 12.80 -0.40
CA ALA A 45 -3.27 12.39 -1.76
C ALA A 45 -4.45 13.23 -2.28
N THR A 46 -5.45 13.49 -1.43
CA THR A 46 -6.61 14.32 -1.81
C THR A 46 -6.20 15.77 -2.03
N GLN A 47 -5.28 16.30 -1.21
CA GLN A 47 -4.71 17.64 -1.38
C GLN A 47 -4.06 17.83 -2.75
N LEU A 48 -3.28 16.84 -3.22
CA LEU A 48 -2.64 16.90 -4.53
C LEU A 48 -3.64 16.82 -5.69
N ILE A 49 -4.62 15.93 -5.61
CA ILE A 49 -5.66 15.79 -6.65
C ILE A 49 -6.49 17.08 -6.74
N VAL A 50 -6.92 17.63 -5.61
CA VAL A 50 -7.68 18.88 -5.57
C VAL A 50 -6.83 20.04 -6.12
N GLY A 51 -5.55 20.11 -5.77
CA GLY A 51 -4.62 21.11 -6.30
C GLY A 51 -4.48 21.03 -7.82
N LEU A 52 -4.34 19.82 -8.38
CA LEU A 52 -4.25 19.60 -9.83
C LEU A 52 -5.54 20.02 -10.56
N VAL A 53 -6.71 19.67 -10.01
CA VAL A 53 -8.03 20.04 -10.58
C VAL A 53 -8.22 21.55 -10.57
N VAL A 54 -7.86 22.22 -9.47
CA VAL A 54 -7.93 23.69 -9.38
C VAL A 54 -7.00 24.36 -10.38
N LEU A 55 -5.76 23.87 -10.53
CA LEU A 55 -4.81 24.37 -11.53
C LEU A 55 -5.33 24.18 -12.97
N ALA A 56 -5.96 23.04 -13.27
CA ALA A 56 -6.57 22.79 -14.57
C ALA A 56 -7.73 23.76 -14.86
N ILE A 57 -8.62 23.98 -13.89
CA ILE A 57 -9.73 24.95 -14.01
C ILE A 57 -9.19 26.36 -14.23
N LEU A 58 -8.17 26.76 -13.45
CA LEU A 58 -7.50 28.05 -13.61
C LEU A 58 -6.92 28.23 -15.02
N GLY A 59 -6.24 27.21 -15.55
CA GLY A 59 -5.71 27.24 -16.90
C GLY A 59 -6.81 27.39 -17.97
N LEU A 60 -7.91 26.66 -17.83
CA LEU A 60 -9.06 26.77 -18.74
C LEU A 60 -9.68 28.17 -18.70
N VAL A 61 -9.90 28.73 -17.51
CA VAL A 61 -10.41 30.10 -17.33
C VAL A 61 -9.45 31.11 -17.96
N ALA A 62 -8.14 30.97 -17.74
CA ALA A 62 -7.12 31.84 -18.34
C ALA A 62 -7.24 31.89 -19.87
N THR A 63 -7.39 30.72 -20.49
CA THR A 63 -7.51 30.61 -21.95
C THR A 63 -8.84 31.14 -22.48
N GLN A 64 -9.96 30.86 -21.79
CA GLN A 64 -11.30 31.22 -22.24
C GLN A 64 -11.55 32.73 -22.16
N PHE A 65 -11.00 33.40 -21.14
CA PHE A 65 -11.16 34.83 -20.92
C PHE A 65 -9.98 35.66 -21.44
N HIS A 66 -9.04 35.04 -22.17
CA HIS A 66 -7.83 35.68 -22.70
C HIS A 66 -7.04 36.47 -21.64
N LEU A 67 -6.91 35.91 -20.43
CA LEU A 67 -6.20 36.54 -19.33
C LEU A 67 -4.70 36.56 -19.62
N ILE A 68 -4.15 37.75 -19.90
CA ILE A 68 -2.78 37.94 -20.41
C ILE A 68 -1.75 37.51 -19.35
N LEU A 69 -1.90 37.98 -18.11
CA LEU A 69 -0.94 37.71 -17.04
C LEU A 69 -0.99 36.24 -16.61
N LEU A 70 -2.20 35.70 -16.41
CA LEU A 70 -2.39 34.31 -16.02
C LEU A 70 -1.96 33.35 -17.13
N GLY A 71 -2.28 33.68 -18.39
CA GLY A 71 -1.83 32.92 -19.57
C GLY A 71 -0.30 32.92 -19.69
N TRP A 72 0.34 34.07 -19.51
CA TRP A 72 1.81 34.17 -19.49
C TRP A 72 2.41 33.35 -18.34
N LEU A 73 1.84 33.42 -17.14
CA LEU A 73 2.30 32.62 -15.99
C LEU A 73 2.22 31.13 -16.28
N PHE A 74 1.08 30.64 -16.77
CA PHE A 74 0.91 29.23 -17.11
C PHE A 74 1.85 28.79 -18.24
N GLN A 75 2.10 29.59 -19.27
CA GLN A 75 3.02 29.25 -20.35
C GLN A 75 4.46 29.08 -19.87
N ASN A 76 4.94 29.98 -19.00
CA ASN A 76 6.29 29.90 -18.46
C ASN A 76 6.40 28.80 -17.39
N ALA A 77 5.39 28.69 -16.52
CA ALA A 77 5.38 27.72 -15.44
C ALA A 77 5.09 26.29 -15.90
N ALA A 78 4.40 26.06 -17.02
CA ALA A 78 3.99 24.73 -17.46
C ALA A 78 5.17 23.75 -17.57
N SER A 79 6.29 24.20 -18.15
CA SER A 79 7.50 23.37 -18.29
C SER A 79 8.07 22.94 -16.94
N VAL A 80 8.22 23.89 -16.01
CA VAL A 80 8.71 23.66 -14.64
C VAL A 80 7.71 22.84 -13.83
N LEU A 81 6.41 23.09 -13.99
CA LEU A 81 5.32 22.42 -13.29
C LEU A 81 5.26 20.94 -13.67
N VAL A 82 5.41 20.59 -14.94
CA VAL A 82 5.44 19.18 -15.38
C VAL A 82 6.61 18.43 -14.74
N ILE A 83 7.81 19.01 -14.78
CA ILE A 83 9.00 18.40 -14.14
C ILE A 83 8.78 18.27 -12.62
N THR A 84 8.25 19.32 -11.98
CA THR A 84 7.98 19.33 -10.54
C THR A 84 6.97 18.26 -10.15
N ILE A 85 5.89 18.10 -10.92
CA ILE A 85 4.90 17.04 -10.72
C ILE A 85 5.57 15.67 -10.85
N VAL A 86 6.35 15.41 -11.90
CA VAL A 86 7.02 14.11 -12.07
C VAL A 86 7.97 13.79 -10.91
N VAL A 87 8.74 14.77 -10.43
CA VAL A 87 9.66 14.59 -9.29
C VAL A 87 8.89 14.39 -7.98
N LEU A 88 7.83 15.16 -7.76
CA LEU A 88 7.01 15.06 -6.55
C LEU A 88 6.22 13.75 -6.49
N PHE A 89 5.74 13.27 -7.64
CA PHE A 89 5.06 11.98 -7.80
C PHE A 89 6.04 10.82 -8.09
N GLN A 90 7.36 11.05 -8.04
CA GLN A 90 8.34 10.00 -8.28
C GLN A 90 8.14 8.78 -7.36
N PRO A 91 7.85 8.93 -6.04
CA PRO A 91 7.59 7.79 -5.16
C PRO A 91 6.35 6.98 -5.58
N GLU A 92 5.27 7.64 -5.97
CA GLU A 92 4.02 7.01 -6.40
C GLU A 92 4.18 6.31 -7.74
N LEU A 93 4.78 6.97 -8.73
CA LEU A 93 5.07 6.40 -10.04
C LEU A 93 5.95 5.16 -9.92
N ARG A 94 6.97 5.21 -9.05
CA ARG A 94 7.80 4.04 -8.75
C ARG A 94 6.97 2.91 -8.15
N ARG A 95 6.15 3.18 -7.14
CA ARG A 95 5.29 2.17 -6.50
C ARG A 95 4.30 1.55 -7.50
N MET A 96 3.70 2.36 -8.38
CA MET A 96 2.80 1.88 -9.42
C MET A 96 3.52 1.00 -10.45
N LEU A 97 4.72 1.42 -10.88
CA LEU A 97 5.57 0.64 -11.78
C LEU A 97 6.04 -0.66 -11.14
N ASP A 98 6.29 -0.68 -9.83
CA ASP A 98 6.62 -1.90 -9.09
C ASP A 98 5.42 -2.87 -9.07
N VAL A 99 4.20 -2.36 -8.87
CA VAL A 99 2.96 -3.17 -8.91
C VAL A 99 2.72 -3.71 -10.32
N VAL A 100 2.84 -2.87 -11.35
CA VAL A 100 2.65 -3.24 -12.75
C VAL A 100 3.77 -4.16 -13.24
N GLY A 101 5.02 -3.87 -12.88
CA GLY A 101 6.20 -4.66 -13.19
C GLY A 101 6.16 -6.04 -12.55
N ARG A 102 5.54 -6.20 -11.38
CA ARG A 102 5.23 -7.52 -10.82
C ARG A 102 4.11 -8.22 -11.58
N ARG A 103 3.06 -7.53 -12.03
CA ARG A 103 1.99 -8.14 -12.87
C ARG A 103 2.47 -8.57 -14.25
N ILE A 104 3.38 -7.80 -14.87
CA ILE A 104 3.93 -8.08 -16.21
C ILE A 104 5.13 -9.02 -16.13
N GLY A 105 5.98 -8.87 -15.11
CA GLY A 105 7.18 -9.68 -14.84
C GLY A 105 6.90 -10.99 -14.11
N ASN A 106 5.66 -11.23 -13.66
CA ASN A 106 5.18 -12.54 -13.30
C ASN A 106 5.02 -13.40 -14.57
N LEU A 107 6.15 -13.82 -15.15
CA LEU A 107 6.28 -15.24 -15.41
C LEU A 107 5.86 -15.90 -14.11
N PRO A 108 4.81 -16.74 -14.09
CA PRO A 108 4.40 -17.37 -12.87
C PRO A 108 5.60 -18.17 -12.43
N ARG A 109 6.31 -17.71 -11.40
CA ARG A 109 6.96 -18.65 -10.52
C ARG A 109 5.80 -19.44 -9.98
N LEU A 110 5.58 -20.56 -10.66
CA LEU A 110 4.70 -21.66 -10.32
C LEU A 110 5.15 -22.16 -8.95
N SER A 111 5.04 -21.35 -7.90
CA SER A 111 4.77 -21.88 -6.58
C SER A 111 3.30 -22.27 -6.64
N THR A 112 3.00 -23.31 -7.43
CA THR A 112 1.90 -24.20 -7.17
C THR A 112 2.22 -24.80 -5.82
N TYR A 113 1.94 -24.04 -4.75
CA TYR A 113 1.89 -24.59 -3.42
C TYR A 113 0.90 -25.73 -3.55
N SER A 114 1.37 -26.96 -3.33
CA SER A 114 0.45 -28.07 -3.36
C SER A 114 -0.62 -27.75 -2.31
N SER A 115 -1.88 -27.97 -2.66
CA SER A 115 -3.00 -27.83 -1.73
C SER A 115 -2.71 -28.50 -0.38
N GLN A 116 -1.90 -29.57 -0.39
CA GLN A 116 -1.41 -30.26 0.78
C GLN A 116 -0.43 -29.44 1.66
N GLN A 117 0.57 -28.78 1.10
CA GLN A 117 1.52 -27.97 1.89
C GLN A 117 0.80 -26.79 2.55
N PHE A 118 -0.11 -26.17 1.81
CA PHE A 118 -0.89 -25.04 2.28
C PHE A 118 -1.88 -25.43 3.39
N ASN A 119 -2.57 -26.56 3.25
CA ASN A 119 -3.44 -27.09 4.30
C ASN A 119 -2.65 -27.39 5.58
N ARG A 120 -1.40 -27.86 5.47
CA ARG A 120 -0.51 -28.04 6.63
C ARG A 120 -0.17 -26.70 7.27
N SER A 121 0.17 -25.67 6.50
CA SER A 121 0.50 -24.35 7.05
C SER A 121 -0.67 -23.74 7.84
N ILE A 122 -1.88 -23.88 7.31
CA ILE A 122 -3.11 -23.45 8.00
C ILE A 122 -3.32 -24.26 9.28
N ALA A 123 -3.18 -25.58 9.23
CA ALA A 123 -3.36 -26.44 10.39
C ALA A 123 -2.38 -26.11 11.53
N GLU A 124 -1.09 -25.93 11.20
CA GLU A 124 -0.06 -25.55 12.17
C GLU A 124 -0.30 -24.14 12.73
N SER A 125 -0.77 -23.21 11.91
CA SER A 125 -1.11 -21.84 12.35
C SER A 125 -2.29 -21.82 13.32
N ILE A 126 -3.34 -22.62 13.06
CA ILE A 126 -4.48 -22.78 13.97
C ILE A 126 -4.02 -23.41 15.29
N ARG A 127 -3.24 -24.49 15.22
CA ARG A 127 -2.70 -25.18 16.39
C ARG A 127 -1.85 -24.26 17.26
N SER A 128 -1.05 -23.38 16.63
CA SER A 128 -0.34 -22.32 17.33
C SER A 128 -1.26 -21.29 17.95
N ALA A 129 -2.26 -20.80 17.22
CA ALA A 129 -3.22 -19.81 17.71
C ALA A 129 -3.95 -20.29 18.97
N GLU A 130 -4.41 -21.54 18.98
CA GLU A 130 -5.04 -22.16 20.15
C GLU A 130 -4.11 -22.18 21.36
N ARG A 131 -2.84 -22.56 21.17
CA ARG A 131 -1.84 -22.59 22.25
C ARG A 131 -1.50 -21.19 22.75
N PHE A 132 -1.37 -20.21 21.84
CA PHE A 132 -1.15 -18.81 22.20
C PHE A 132 -2.33 -18.25 22.98
N SER A 133 -3.56 -18.51 22.54
CA SER A 133 -4.79 -18.11 23.22
C SER A 133 -4.86 -18.68 24.64
N ALA A 134 -4.66 -20.00 24.78
CA ALA A 134 -4.71 -20.69 26.07
C ALA A 134 -3.67 -20.15 27.08
N ARG A 135 -2.51 -19.72 26.60
CA ARG A 135 -1.42 -19.15 27.42
C ARG A 135 -1.41 -17.62 27.47
N ARG A 136 -2.36 -16.96 26.80
CA ARG A 136 -2.38 -15.50 26.58
C ARG A 136 -1.04 -14.95 26.09
N THR A 137 -0.41 -15.68 25.17
CA THR A 137 0.82 -15.24 24.52
C THR A 137 0.47 -14.39 23.31
N GLY A 138 0.96 -13.14 23.27
CA GLY A 138 0.75 -12.26 22.14
C GLY A 138 1.43 -12.77 20.87
N ALA A 139 0.70 -12.83 19.76
CA ALA A 139 1.25 -13.28 18.49
C ALA A 139 0.72 -12.43 17.32
N LEU A 140 1.56 -12.25 16.30
CA LEU A 140 1.23 -11.51 15.08
C LEU A 140 1.87 -12.19 13.88
N ILE A 141 1.07 -12.85 13.06
CA ILE A 141 1.53 -13.64 11.91
C ILE A 141 0.91 -13.05 10.65
N ALA A 142 1.74 -12.66 9.68
CA ALA A 142 1.32 -12.13 8.39
C ALA A 142 1.57 -13.17 7.30
N PHE A 143 0.51 -13.58 6.61
CA PHE A 143 0.56 -14.49 5.46
C PHE A 143 0.63 -13.67 4.17
N GLU A 144 1.74 -13.81 3.46
CA GLU A 144 1.95 -13.23 2.13
C GLU A 144 0.99 -13.86 1.11
N ARG A 145 0.40 -13.01 0.27
CA ARG A 145 -0.50 -13.38 -0.84
C ARG A 145 0.06 -12.84 -2.16
N ASP A 146 -0.71 -12.09 -2.93
CA ASP A 146 -0.26 -11.60 -4.24
C ASP A 146 0.76 -10.46 -4.08
N THR A 147 0.60 -9.63 -3.05
CA THR A 147 1.56 -8.60 -2.69
C THR A 147 2.69 -9.19 -1.85
N GLY A 148 3.89 -9.22 -2.42
CA GLY A 148 5.08 -9.67 -1.71
C GLY A 148 5.39 -8.81 -0.49
N LEU A 149 5.77 -9.43 0.63
CA LEU A 149 6.07 -8.75 1.90
C LEU A 149 7.57 -8.64 2.18
N ALA A 150 8.39 -8.66 1.12
CA ALA A 150 9.85 -8.71 1.24
C ALA A 150 10.45 -7.49 1.97
N ASP A 151 9.88 -6.30 1.75
CA ASP A 151 10.35 -5.06 2.38
C ASP A 151 10.15 -5.12 3.91
N TYR A 152 8.99 -5.58 4.36
CA TYR A 152 8.72 -5.80 5.78
C TYR A 152 9.58 -6.94 6.35
N ALA A 153 9.75 -8.03 5.60
CA ALA A 153 10.61 -9.16 6.00
C ALA A 153 12.08 -8.78 6.14
N SER A 154 12.54 -7.73 5.44
CA SER A 154 13.91 -7.22 5.53
C SER A 154 14.22 -6.52 6.86
N THR A 155 13.19 -6.10 7.60
CA THR A 155 13.33 -5.42 8.90
C THR A 155 13.56 -6.39 10.06
N GLY A 156 13.19 -7.67 9.89
CA GLY A 156 13.33 -8.71 10.90
C GLY A 156 14.52 -9.64 10.66
N VAL A 157 14.61 -10.67 11.49
CA VAL A 157 15.62 -11.74 11.34
C VAL A 157 15.13 -12.78 10.35
N ARG A 158 15.86 -12.99 9.26
CA ARG A 158 15.55 -14.03 8.27
C ARG A 158 15.75 -15.42 8.86
N LEU A 159 14.74 -16.26 8.72
CA LEU A 159 14.75 -17.64 9.23
C LEU A 159 14.75 -18.66 8.09
N ASN A 160 13.91 -18.45 7.06
CA ASN A 160 13.67 -19.42 6.00
C ASN A 160 13.37 -20.84 6.54
N ALA A 161 12.62 -20.89 7.63
CA ALA A 161 12.27 -22.14 8.31
C ALA A 161 10.93 -22.68 7.80
N GLU A 162 10.74 -23.99 7.83
CA GLU A 162 9.42 -24.58 7.60
C GLU A 162 8.46 -24.15 8.73
N LEU A 163 7.22 -23.80 8.36
CA LEU A 163 6.22 -23.41 9.33
C LEU A 163 5.76 -24.64 10.13
N SER A 164 5.93 -24.57 11.45
CA SER A 164 5.35 -25.52 12.40
C SER A 164 4.88 -24.81 13.64
N ALA A 165 3.93 -25.41 14.36
CA ALA A 165 3.43 -24.80 15.58
C ALA A 165 4.53 -24.62 16.62
N GLU A 166 5.47 -25.56 16.70
CA GLU A 166 6.62 -25.55 17.60
C GLU A 166 7.56 -24.37 17.31
N VAL A 167 7.89 -24.10 16.04
CA VAL A 167 8.73 -22.96 15.66
C VAL A 167 8.05 -21.63 16.01
N LEU A 168 6.76 -21.50 15.71
CA LEU A 168 6.00 -20.30 16.07
C LEU A 168 5.98 -20.09 17.60
N GLN A 169 5.81 -21.16 18.37
CA GLN A 169 5.86 -21.09 19.84
C GLN A 169 7.22 -20.63 20.37
N THR A 170 8.30 -21.09 19.76
CA THR A 170 9.65 -20.64 20.12
C THR A 170 9.87 -19.17 19.79
N ILE A 171 9.40 -18.71 18.62
CA ILE A 171 9.53 -17.30 18.21
C ILE A 171 8.77 -16.40 19.19
N PHE A 172 7.49 -16.68 19.45
CA PHE A 172 6.65 -15.86 20.32
C PHE A 172 6.82 -16.17 21.82
N PHE A 173 7.85 -16.93 22.20
CA PHE A 173 8.16 -17.14 23.61
C PHE A 173 8.46 -15.79 24.27
N PRO A 174 7.81 -15.44 25.40
CA PRO A 174 8.04 -14.16 26.08
C PRO A 174 9.53 -13.94 26.40
N ASN A 175 10.03 -12.72 26.15
CA ASN A 175 11.43 -12.34 26.32
C ASN A 175 12.43 -12.98 25.34
N SER A 176 11.97 -13.68 24.29
CA SER A 176 12.86 -14.09 23.20
C SER A 176 13.28 -12.88 22.36
N PRO A 177 14.48 -12.82 21.76
CA PRO A 177 14.84 -11.71 20.87
C PRO A 177 13.92 -11.55 19.64
N LEU A 178 13.12 -12.56 19.30
CA LEU A 178 12.27 -12.59 18.10
C LEU A 178 10.77 -12.38 18.39
N HIS A 179 10.36 -12.34 19.66
CA HIS A 179 8.94 -12.27 20.03
C HIS A 179 8.29 -10.90 19.81
N ASP A 180 9.13 -9.86 19.70
CA ASP A 180 8.71 -8.49 19.46
C ASP A 180 8.62 -8.22 17.96
N GLY A 181 7.39 -8.12 17.48
CA GLY A 181 7.07 -7.84 16.08
C GLY A 181 6.27 -8.96 15.41
N ALA A 182 6.28 -8.95 14.08
CA ALA A 182 5.52 -9.89 13.28
C ALA A 182 6.39 -11.03 12.72
N VAL A 183 5.75 -12.19 12.53
CA VAL A 183 6.28 -13.28 11.71
C VAL A 183 5.68 -13.16 10.32
N ILE A 184 6.52 -13.20 9.29
CA ILE A 184 6.08 -13.15 7.89
C ILE A 184 6.22 -14.55 7.28
N VAL A 185 5.11 -15.06 6.76
CA VAL A 185 4.98 -16.40 6.20
C VAL A 185 4.68 -16.30 4.71
N ARG A 186 5.43 -17.04 3.89
CA ARG A 186 5.16 -17.20 2.46
C ARG A 186 4.93 -18.68 2.17
N GLY A 187 3.68 -19.03 1.85
CA GLY A 187 3.26 -20.43 1.69
C GLY A 187 3.49 -21.22 2.98
N ASN A 188 4.38 -22.22 2.94
CA ASN A 188 4.74 -23.05 4.10
C ASN A 188 6.08 -22.65 4.76
N THR A 189 6.62 -21.47 4.44
CA THR A 189 7.92 -21.04 4.94
C THR A 189 7.80 -19.74 5.73
N ILE A 190 8.37 -19.73 6.92
CA ILE A 190 8.59 -18.52 7.72
C ILE A 190 9.79 -17.79 7.11
N LEU A 191 9.55 -16.67 6.44
CA LEU A 191 10.61 -15.86 5.82
C LEU A 191 11.47 -15.18 6.90
N ALA A 192 10.80 -14.49 7.83
CA ALA A 192 11.45 -13.71 8.87
C ALA A 192 10.55 -13.58 10.11
N ALA A 193 11.17 -13.31 11.26
CA ALA A 193 10.52 -13.04 12.54
C ALA A 193 11.03 -11.72 13.15
N GLY A 194 10.28 -11.15 14.08
CA GLY A 194 10.58 -9.84 14.66
C GLY A 194 10.48 -8.70 13.64
N CYS A 195 9.61 -8.84 12.64
CA CYS A 195 9.46 -7.84 11.58
C CYS A 195 8.66 -6.63 12.07
N LEU A 196 9.10 -5.44 11.68
CA LEU A 196 8.40 -4.19 11.93
C LEU A 196 7.32 -3.97 10.87
N LEU A 197 6.09 -3.74 11.32
CA LEU A 197 4.94 -3.48 10.46
C LEU A 197 4.43 -2.04 10.65
N PRO A 198 3.83 -1.42 9.62
CA PRO A 198 3.23 -0.10 9.74
C PRO A 198 2.04 -0.16 10.68
N LEU A 199 1.90 0.85 11.54
CA LEU A 199 0.77 1.01 12.45
C LEU A 199 -0.33 1.81 11.75
N ALA A 200 -1.58 1.36 11.89
CA ALA A 200 -2.72 2.18 11.48
C ALA A 200 -2.89 3.40 12.42
N ASP A 201 -3.27 4.52 11.82
CA ASP A 201 -3.61 5.76 12.51
C ASP A 201 -4.83 5.57 13.40
N GLU A 202 -4.83 6.23 14.56
CA GLU A 202 -5.91 6.13 15.55
C GLU A 202 -7.26 6.65 15.01
N SER A 203 -7.23 7.56 14.03
CA SER A 203 -8.46 8.06 13.37
C SER A 203 -9.22 7.00 12.57
N VAL A 204 -8.53 5.92 12.16
CA VAL A 204 -9.13 4.81 11.41
C VAL A 204 -9.74 3.75 12.36
N ILE A 205 -9.40 3.81 13.65
CA ILE A 205 -9.72 2.76 14.61
C ILE A 205 -10.70 3.29 15.66
N HIS A 206 -11.94 2.80 15.61
CA HIS A 206 -13.00 3.22 16.54
C HIS A 206 -12.90 2.61 17.95
N GLU A 207 -11.92 1.76 18.20
CA GLU A 207 -11.79 0.98 19.42
C GLU A 207 -10.36 0.98 19.98
N ARG A 208 -10.23 0.78 21.30
CA ARG A 208 -8.92 0.62 21.93
C ARG A 208 -8.30 -0.72 21.51
N LEU A 209 -7.33 -0.64 20.60
CA LEU A 209 -6.57 -1.77 20.09
C LEU A 209 -5.12 -1.74 20.56
N GLY A 210 -4.61 -2.89 20.97
CA GLY A 210 -3.19 -3.08 21.24
C GLY A 210 -2.32 -2.89 19.99
N THR A 211 -1.02 -2.70 20.19
CA THR A 211 -0.06 -2.41 19.12
C THR A 211 -0.02 -3.47 18.02
N ARG A 212 -0.11 -4.77 18.37
CA ARG A 212 -0.17 -5.87 17.39
C ARG A 212 -1.40 -5.80 16.48
N HIS A 213 -2.56 -5.41 17.03
CA HIS A 213 -3.78 -5.24 16.24
C HIS A 213 -3.67 -4.03 15.31
N ARG A 214 -3.11 -2.92 15.80
CA ARG A 214 -2.85 -1.73 14.99
C ARG A 214 -1.88 -2.00 13.85
N ALA A 215 -0.82 -2.75 14.13
CA ALA A 215 0.16 -3.20 13.15
C ALA A 215 -0.49 -4.12 12.11
N ALA A 216 -1.40 -5.01 12.55
CA ALA A 216 -2.13 -5.89 11.65
C ALA A 216 -3.02 -5.10 10.68
N ILE A 217 -3.77 -4.11 11.20
CA ILE A 217 -4.61 -3.23 10.38
C ILE A 217 -3.75 -2.43 9.41
N GLY A 218 -2.65 -1.82 9.89
CA GLY A 218 -1.77 -1.01 9.05
C GLY A 218 -1.19 -1.81 7.87
N LEU A 219 -0.72 -3.04 8.09
CA LEU A 219 -0.25 -3.88 7.00
C LEU A 219 -1.38 -4.29 6.04
N SER A 220 -2.57 -4.59 6.56
CA SER A 220 -3.73 -4.98 5.74
C SER A 220 -4.31 -3.84 4.89
N LEU A 221 -3.97 -2.58 5.20
CA LEU A 221 -4.30 -1.42 4.38
C LEU A 221 -3.25 -1.18 3.29
N ALA A 222 -2.00 -1.59 3.53
CA ALA A 222 -0.89 -1.43 2.60
C ALA A 222 -0.74 -2.60 1.60
N SER A 223 -1.34 -3.76 1.89
CA SER A 223 -1.21 -5.01 1.13
C SER A 223 -2.46 -5.88 1.24
N ASP A 224 -2.56 -6.91 0.40
CA ASP A 224 -3.63 -7.93 0.46
C ASP A 224 -3.36 -9.03 1.49
N ALA A 225 -2.33 -8.89 2.34
CA ALA A 225 -1.92 -9.88 3.33
C ALA A 225 -3.06 -10.26 4.29
N LEU A 226 -3.08 -11.53 4.68
CA LEU A 226 -3.96 -12.03 5.73
C LEU A 226 -3.18 -12.08 7.03
N LEU A 227 -3.72 -11.49 8.10
CA LEU A 227 -3.03 -11.41 9.38
C LEU A 227 -3.79 -12.16 10.47
N LEU A 228 -3.06 -12.95 11.24
CA LEU A 228 -3.54 -13.63 12.43
C LEU A 228 -2.93 -12.96 13.66
N VAL A 229 -3.78 -12.51 14.56
CA VAL A 229 -3.40 -11.82 15.79
C VAL A 229 -3.96 -12.57 16.99
N VAL A 230 -3.13 -12.77 18.02
CA VAL A 230 -3.57 -13.27 19.32
C VAL A 230 -3.27 -12.20 20.36
N SER A 231 -4.30 -11.82 21.12
CA SER A 231 -4.19 -10.82 22.18
C SER A 231 -3.42 -11.36 23.39
N GLU A 232 -2.41 -10.63 23.85
CA GLU A 232 -1.72 -10.94 25.11
C GLU A 232 -2.55 -10.60 26.35
N GLU A 233 -3.51 -9.68 26.23
CA GLU A 233 -4.37 -9.27 27.35
C GLU A 233 -5.51 -10.26 27.56
N THR A 234 -6.16 -10.68 26.47
CA THR A 234 -7.41 -11.45 26.53
C THR A 234 -7.26 -12.89 26.05
N GLY A 235 -6.19 -13.23 25.33
CA GLY A 235 -6.07 -14.49 24.59
C GLY A 235 -6.92 -14.53 23.31
N GLY A 236 -7.74 -13.51 23.03
CA GLY A 236 -8.65 -13.50 21.89
C GLY A 236 -7.90 -13.62 20.56
N ILE A 237 -8.38 -14.51 19.70
CA ILE A 237 -7.85 -14.72 18.34
C ILE A 237 -8.62 -13.82 17.38
N SER A 238 -7.89 -13.08 16.56
CA SER A 238 -8.44 -12.19 15.55
C SER A 238 -7.76 -12.40 14.20
N VAL A 239 -8.52 -12.20 13.13
CA VAL A 239 -8.00 -12.16 11.76
C VAL A 239 -8.22 -10.78 11.18
N VAL A 240 -7.22 -10.24 10.50
CA VAL A 240 -7.27 -8.93 9.84
C VAL A 240 -6.98 -9.10 8.35
N GLU A 241 -7.85 -8.54 7.52
CA GLU A 241 -7.69 -8.48 6.06
C GLU A 241 -8.41 -7.25 5.51
N ASN A 242 -7.83 -6.59 4.49
CA ASN A 242 -8.44 -5.45 3.81
C ASN A 242 -8.93 -4.35 4.77
N GLY A 243 -8.15 -4.04 5.82
CA GLY A 243 -8.51 -3.05 6.84
C GLY A 243 -9.58 -3.49 7.85
N ASN A 244 -10.17 -4.67 7.70
CA ASN A 244 -11.24 -5.17 8.57
C ASN A 244 -10.71 -6.21 9.55
N ILE A 245 -11.19 -6.15 10.80
CA ILE A 245 -10.84 -7.08 11.86
C ILE A 245 -12.03 -7.98 12.22
N THR A 246 -11.83 -9.29 12.18
CA THR A 246 -12.77 -10.28 12.71
C THR A 246 -12.20 -10.82 14.01
N ARG A 247 -12.93 -10.66 15.13
CA ARG A 247 -12.42 -10.99 16.48
C ARG A 247 -13.09 -12.22 17.08
N ASN A 248 -12.46 -12.71 18.14
CA ASN A 248 -12.96 -13.79 19.00
C ASN A 248 -13.32 -15.03 18.18
N LEU A 249 -12.44 -15.35 17.23
CA LEU A 249 -12.58 -16.55 16.42
C LEU A 249 -12.25 -17.78 17.27
N ASP A 250 -13.15 -18.76 17.23
CA ASP A 250 -12.86 -20.12 17.66
C ASP A 250 -12.06 -20.86 16.57
N ALA A 251 -11.62 -22.08 16.88
CA ALA A 251 -10.80 -22.87 15.97
C ALA A 251 -11.48 -23.12 14.62
N ASP A 252 -12.80 -23.33 14.64
CA ASP A 252 -13.59 -23.61 13.43
C ASP A 252 -13.83 -22.34 12.61
N GLY A 253 -14.15 -21.22 13.24
CA GLY A 253 -14.25 -19.92 12.60
C GLY A 253 -12.92 -19.46 12.00
N LEU A 254 -11.81 -19.69 12.71
CA LEU A 254 -10.47 -19.41 12.21
C LEU A 254 -10.15 -20.28 10.99
N ARG A 255 -10.44 -21.60 11.05
CA ARG A 255 -10.23 -22.52 9.93
C ARG A 255 -11.04 -22.10 8.70
N ALA A 256 -12.32 -21.79 8.88
CA ALA A 256 -13.19 -21.33 7.81
C ALA A 256 -12.62 -20.06 7.16
N ARG A 257 -12.15 -19.10 7.97
CA ARG A 257 -11.58 -17.85 7.45
C ARG A 257 -10.25 -18.01 6.75
N LEU A 258 -9.30 -18.74 7.34
CA LEU A 258 -7.99 -18.96 6.72
C LEU A 258 -8.13 -19.74 5.42
N THR A 259 -8.99 -20.77 5.39
CA THR A 259 -9.21 -21.59 4.19
C THR A 259 -9.85 -20.75 3.08
N GLY A 260 -10.95 -20.03 3.38
CA GLY A 260 -11.67 -19.23 2.40
C GLY A 260 -10.87 -18.04 1.85
N SER A 261 -10.17 -17.30 2.72
CA SER A 261 -9.41 -16.12 2.31
C SER A 261 -8.16 -16.46 1.53
N LEU A 262 -7.44 -17.52 1.93
CA LEU A 262 -6.20 -17.88 1.26
C LEU A 262 -6.46 -18.70 -0.03
N GLN A 263 -7.52 -19.53 -0.11
CA GLN A 263 -7.90 -20.24 -1.35
C GLN A 263 -8.38 -19.29 -2.44
N ARG A 264 -9.05 -18.18 -2.12
CA ARG A 264 -9.52 -17.19 -3.11
C ARG A 264 -8.38 -16.50 -3.89
N SER A 265 -7.14 -16.56 -3.38
CA SER A 265 -5.93 -16.13 -4.11
C SER A 265 -5.43 -17.18 -5.13
N GLN A 266 -5.93 -18.42 -5.07
CA GLN A 266 -5.76 -19.35 -6.17
C GLN A 266 -6.88 -19.08 -7.19
N PRO A 267 -6.58 -18.85 -8.47
CA PRO A 267 -7.63 -18.78 -9.49
C PRO A 267 -8.40 -20.11 -9.49
N GLU A 268 -9.71 -20.04 -9.27
CA GLU A 268 -10.63 -21.15 -9.55
C GLU A 268 -10.54 -21.47 -11.05
N GLY A 269 -9.76 -22.49 -11.40
CA GLY A 269 -9.60 -22.87 -12.81
C GLY A 269 -8.26 -23.49 -13.15
N SER A 270 -7.84 -24.54 -12.46
CA SER A 270 -6.89 -25.49 -13.03
C SER A 270 -7.29 -26.93 -12.75
N GLY A 271 -8.57 -27.24 -13.03
CA GLY A 271 -8.92 -28.57 -13.48
C GLY A 271 -8.14 -28.83 -14.77
N ARG A 272 -7.01 -29.52 -14.66
CA ARG A 272 -6.22 -29.97 -15.81
C ARG A 272 -7.17 -30.73 -16.75
N PRO A 273 -7.38 -30.34 -18.02
CA PRO A 273 -7.77 -31.32 -19.00
C PRO A 273 -6.63 -32.33 -19.04
N ASN A 274 -6.98 -33.61 -18.99
CA ASN A 274 -6.02 -34.72 -19.11
C ASN A 274 -5.44 -34.67 -20.53
N LEU A 275 -4.36 -33.90 -20.72
CA LEU A 275 -3.69 -33.78 -22.01
C LEU A 275 -3.00 -35.13 -22.31
N PRO A 276 -3.21 -35.72 -23.50
CA PRO A 276 -2.58 -36.98 -23.85
C PRO A 276 -1.06 -36.84 -23.84
N ASN A 277 -0.39 -37.85 -23.29
CA ASN A 277 1.05 -37.93 -23.11
C ASN A 277 1.77 -37.87 -24.48
N TRP A 278 2.31 -36.70 -24.85
CA TRP A 278 2.96 -36.45 -26.14
C TRP A 278 4.36 -37.08 -26.28
N ARG A 279 4.81 -37.87 -25.29
CA ARG A 279 6.07 -38.64 -25.31
C ARG A 279 6.08 -39.84 -26.28
N PHE A 280 5.03 -40.05 -27.08
CA PHE A 280 4.94 -41.15 -28.05
C PHE A 280 5.26 -40.78 -29.51
N LEU A 281 5.63 -39.52 -29.83
CA LEU A 281 5.86 -39.11 -31.23
C LEU A 281 7.31 -38.81 -31.63
N GLN A 282 8.32 -39.17 -30.81
CA GLN A 282 9.74 -38.93 -31.14
C GLN A 282 10.52 -40.15 -31.68
N THR A 283 9.89 -41.30 -31.94
CA THR A 283 10.60 -42.50 -32.42
C THR A 283 10.39 -42.85 -33.89
N ARG A 284 9.96 -41.90 -34.74
CA ARG A 284 9.72 -42.20 -36.17
C ARG A 284 10.27 -41.17 -37.14
N PHE A 285 11.52 -40.75 -36.97
CA PHE A 285 12.31 -40.10 -38.03
C PHE A 285 13.80 -40.40 -37.88
N TYR A 286 14.18 -41.66 -38.13
CA TYR A 286 15.51 -42.03 -38.63
C TYR A 286 15.43 -43.44 -39.24
N ARG A 287 14.98 -43.49 -40.50
CA ARG A 287 15.29 -44.54 -41.47
C ARG A 287 15.22 -43.92 -42.85
#